data_AF-R3WE74-F1
#
_entry.id   AF-R3WE74-F1
#
_cell.length_a   1.000
_cell.length_b   1.000
_cell.length_c   1.000
_cell.angle_alpha   90.00
_cell.angle_beta   90.00
_cell.angle_gamma   90.00
#
_symmetry.space_group_name_H-M   'P 1'
#
loop_
_entity.id
_entity.type
_entity.pdbx_description
1 polymer ?
#
loop_
_entity_poly.entity_id
_entity_poly.type
_entity_poly.pdbx_seq_one_letter_code
_entity_poly.pdbx_strand_id
1 'polypeptide(L)'
;MKELKVIGKQEIGSFEFIGIEGGFGEDKKAMTLKDIAVIHGQPLKEINRRINDNRNRFRNGVEIIDLKTVVGLSHLEKFGFTQNAINRSNNIYILSERGYAKLLKILEDDIAWEIYDELVDNYFSMRESIKLGTTESLKLKRLEIMEVNAKTRRADLLLKSALETSSESAKEQILSDLVYELTGERRIPIMKQKEYTATEIADELGITSIMVGRICNKLSLKAEKPGQNKYGRWANGKSKYSSKEVPQWIYFEEGVQAIKREFLKQKKKVQPNE
;
A
#
# COMPACT_ATOMS: atom_id res chain seq x y z
N MET A 1 29.71 29.96 -8.75
CA MET A 1 28.41 29.74 -8.07
C MET A 1 27.65 28.70 -8.90
N LYS A 2 27.09 27.65 -8.29
CA LYS A 2 26.29 26.65 -9.02
C LYS A 2 24.91 27.22 -9.36
N GLU A 3 24.29 26.72 -10.42
CA GLU A 3 23.04 27.26 -10.99
C GLU A 3 21.90 27.27 -9.95
N LEU A 4 21.13 28.37 -9.92
CA LEU A 4 19.93 28.50 -9.09
C LEU A 4 18.73 27.98 -9.87
N LYS A 5 18.01 27.02 -9.30
CA LYS A 5 16.83 26.40 -9.91
C LYS A 5 15.61 26.59 -9.02
N VAL A 6 14.51 27.03 -9.62
CA VAL A 6 13.20 27.05 -8.94
C VAL A 6 12.60 25.65 -9.07
N ILE A 7 12.29 25.04 -7.93
CA ILE A 7 11.77 23.65 -7.85
C ILE A 7 10.24 23.58 -7.66
N GLY A 8 9.58 24.74 -7.68
CA GLY A 8 8.12 24.85 -7.56
C GLY A 8 7.68 25.33 -6.18
N LYS A 9 6.38 25.23 -5.90
CA LYS A 9 5.80 25.58 -4.60
C LYS A 9 6.10 24.47 -3.59
N GLN A 10 6.48 24.88 -2.37
CA GLN A 10 6.72 24.02 -1.23
C GLN A 10 5.92 24.51 -0.02
N GLU A 11 5.69 23.63 0.94
CA GLU A 11 4.95 23.94 2.15
C GLU A 11 5.83 23.79 3.39
N ILE A 12 5.69 24.72 4.34
CA ILE A 12 6.21 24.63 5.70
C ILE A 12 5.09 25.00 6.68
N GLY A 13 4.66 24.04 7.50
CA GLY A 13 3.45 24.19 8.30
C GLY A 13 2.24 24.51 7.42
N SER A 14 1.62 25.67 7.61
CA SER A 14 0.49 26.17 6.80
C SER A 14 0.90 27.17 5.71
N PHE A 15 2.20 27.39 5.50
CA PHE A 15 2.71 28.40 4.57
C PHE A 15 3.21 27.78 3.28
N GLU A 16 2.76 28.33 2.15
CA GLU A 16 3.26 27.99 0.81
C GLU A 16 4.35 28.99 0.40
N PHE A 17 5.48 28.51 -0.09
CA PHE A 17 6.60 29.33 -0.56
C PHE A 17 7.23 28.78 -1.84
N ILE A 18 8.06 29.58 -2.52
CA ILE A 18 8.78 29.12 -3.71
C ILE A 18 10.07 28.40 -3.28
N GLY A 19 10.11 27.10 -3.51
CA GLY A 19 11.31 26.30 -3.31
C GLY A 19 12.39 26.67 -4.32
N ILE A 20 13.59 26.95 -3.81
CA ILE A 20 14.78 27.22 -4.62
C ILE A 20 15.85 26.21 -4.22
N GLU A 21 16.57 25.70 -5.21
CA GLU A 21 17.70 24.79 -5.04
C GLU A 21 18.93 25.36 -5.76
N GLY A 22 20.12 25.11 -5.22
CA GLY A 22 21.37 25.61 -5.78
C GLY A 22 21.82 26.93 -5.15
N GLY A 23 22.79 27.60 -5.78
CA GLY A 23 23.42 28.82 -5.26
C GLY A 23 24.36 28.61 -4.07
N PHE A 24 23.91 27.93 -3.02
CA PHE A 24 24.66 27.62 -1.79
C PHE A 24 25.37 26.26 -1.80
N GLY A 25 25.17 25.46 -2.86
CA GLY A 25 25.70 24.11 -3.02
C GLY A 25 24.77 23.27 -3.90
N GLU A 26 25.22 22.10 -4.32
CA GLU A 26 24.37 21.12 -5.01
C GLU A 26 23.33 20.56 -4.03
N ASP A 27 22.08 20.45 -4.47
CA ASP A 27 20.92 20.04 -3.69
C ASP A 27 20.65 20.88 -2.41
N LYS A 28 21.24 22.08 -2.32
CA LYS A 28 21.03 22.99 -1.19
C LYS A 28 19.80 23.85 -1.41
N LYS A 29 18.87 23.77 -0.46
CA LYS A 29 17.65 24.56 -0.44
C LYS A 29 17.92 26.02 -0.06
N ALA A 30 17.12 26.89 -0.64
CA ALA A 30 17.10 28.32 -0.36
C ALA A 30 15.66 28.84 -0.31
N MET A 31 15.47 29.94 0.41
CA MET A 31 14.19 30.63 0.54
C MET A 31 14.37 32.13 0.34
N THR A 32 13.40 32.79 -0.31
CA THR A 32 13.44 34.24 -0.49
C THR A 32 13.07 34.96 0.81
N LEU A 33 13.63 36.16 1.04
CA LEU A 33 13.17 36.98 2.16
C LEU A 33 11.70 37.39 2.06
N LYS A 34 11.14 37.41 0.84
CA LYS A 34 9.72 37.68 0.61
C LYS A 34 8.86 36.59 1.25
N ASP A 35 9.21 35.33 1.06
CA ASP A 35 8.47 34.21 1.63
C ASP A 35 8.67 34.14 3.15
N ILE A 36 9.89 34.39 3.63
CA ILE A 36 10.17 34.48 5.08
C ILE A 36 9.32 35.58 5.73
N ALA A 37 9.17 36.73 5.07
CA ALA A 37 8.33 37.81 5.57
C ALA A 37 6.85 37.38 5.72
N VAL A 38 6.35 36.55 4.80
CA VAL A 38 4.99 35.98 4.89
C VAL A 38 4.89 35.00 6.07
N ILE A 39 5.86 34.11 6.23
CA ILE A 39 5.91 33.13 7.34
C ILE A 39 5.85 33.83 8.69
N HIS A 40 6.65 34.87 8.89
CA HIS A 40 6.71 35.61 10.16
C HIS A 40 5.61 36.68 10.30
N GLY A 41 4.72 36.84 9.32
CA GLY A 41 3.70 37.88 9.33
C GLY A 41 4.25 39.32 9.39
N GLN A 42 5.49 39.53 8.92
CA GLN A 42 6.17 40.82 8.98
C GLN A 42 6.28 41.49 7.61
N PRO A 43 6.33 42.83 7.54
CA PRO A 43 6.61 43.51 6.29
C PRO A 43 7.99 43.14 5.74
N LEU A 44 8.10 42.81 4.45
CA LEU A 44 9.38 42.52 3.79
C LEU A 44 10.46 43.60 4.02
N LYS A 45 10.04 44.87 4.15
CA LYS A 45 10.95 45.97 4.48
C LYS A 45 11.62 45.79 5.84
N GLU A 46 10.89 45.29 6.84
CA GLU A 46 11.40 45.05 8.19
C GLU A 46 12.40 43.89 8.20
N ILE A 47 12.08 42.77 7.53
CA ILE A 47 13.02 41.65 7.37
C ILE A 47 14.32 42.09 6.68
N ASN A 48 14.21 42.90 5.60
CA ASN A 48 15.39 43.47 4.94
C ASN A 48 16.20 44.37 5.86
N ARG A 49 15.54 45.23 6.66
CA ARG A 49 16.22 46.08 7.65
C ARG A 49 16.99 45.23 8.66
N ARG A 50 16.35 44.21 9.25
CA ARG A 50 16.98 43.30 10.23
C ARG A 50 18.21 42.58 9.66
N ILE A 51 18.13 42.11 8.42
CA ILE A 51 19.25 41.49 7.69
C ILE A 51 20.40 42.50 7.50
N ASN A 52 20.08 43.71 7.04
CA ASN A 52 21.07 44.73 6.73
C ASN A 52 21.76 45.28 7.98
N ASP A 53 21.01 45.49 9.07
CA ASP A 53 21.55 45.90 10.36
C ASP A 53 22.53 44.85 10.94
N ASN A 54 22.34 43.58 10.58
CA ASN A 54 23.17 42.45 11.02
C ASN A 54 24.02 41.86 9.89
N ARG A 55 24.29 42.63 8.83
CA ARG A 55 24.86 42.12 7.58
C ARG A 55 26.21 41.43 7.78
N ASN A 56 27.00 41.86 8.75
CA ASN A 56 28.28 41.25 9.14
C ASN A 56 28.14 39.77 9.58
N ARG A 57 26.97 39.32 10.03
CA ARG A 57 26.71 37.93 10.42
C ARG A 57 26.46 36.99 9.24
N PHE A 58 26.23 37.51 8.04
CA PHE A 58 25.86 36.72 6.85
C PHE A 58 27.00 36.75 5.82
N ARG A 59 27.57 35.61 5.45
CA ARG A 59 28.57 35.56 4.36
C ARG A 59 27.89 35.34 3.02
N ASN A 60 28.35 36.11 2.03
CA ASN A 60 27.91 35.96 0.64
C ASN A 60 28.18 34.54 0.15
N GLY A 61 27.19 33.90 -0.48
CA GLY A 61 27.30 32.55 -1.03
C GLY A 61 27.27 31.42 0.00
N VAL A 62 27.19 31.71 1.31
CA VAL A 62 27.07 30.70 2.37
C VAL A 62 25.74 30.84 3.10
N GLU A 63 25.43 32.03 3.60
CA GLU A 63 24.18 32.28 4.32
C GLU A 63 23.22 33.16 3.53
N ILE A 64 23.74 34.04 2.69
CA ILE A 64 22.93 34.98 1.91
C ILE A 64 23.45 35.12 0.47
N ILE A 65 22.54 35.27 -0.47
CA ILE A 65 22.84 35.64 -1.86
C ILE A 65 21.88 36.77 -2.26
N ASP A 66 22.42 37.82 -2.90
CA ASP A 66 21.59 38.83 -3.56
C ASP A 66 21.33 38.42 -5.01
N LEU A 67 20.09 38.02 -5.30
CA LEU A 67 19.67 37.60 -6.62
C LEU A 67 19.91 38.67 -7.68
N LYS A 68 19.84 39.97 -7.36
CA LYS A 68 20.10 41.04 -8.35
C LYS A 68 21.55 41.06 -8.84
N THR A 69 22.47 40.44 -8.09
CA THR A 69 23.90 40.39 -8.44
C THR A 69 24.29 39.13 -9.20
N VAL A 70 23.44 38.09 -9.16
CA VAL A 70 23.78 36.76 -9.72
C VAL A 70 22.77 36.24 -10.74
N VAL A 71 21.56 36.80 -10.79
CA VAL A 71 20.51 36.47 -11.75
C VAL A 71 20.23 37.71 -12.60
N GLY A 72 20.19 37.54 -13.93
CA GLY A 72 19.77 38.61 -14.83
C GLY A 72 18.36 39.09 -14.50
N LEU A 73 18.12 40.40 -14.49
CA LEU A 73 16.86 41.00 -14.01
C LEU A 73 15.60 40.40 -14.66
N SER A 74 15.68 40.01 -15.94
CA SER A 74 14.60 39.37 -16.70
C SER A 74 14.22 37.96 -16.21
N HIS A 75 15.04 37.33 -15.36
CA HIS A 75 14.79 35.97 -14.85
C HIS A 75 14.31 35.95 -13.40
N LEU A 76 14.29 37.11 -12.73
CA LEU A 76 13.82 37.23 -11.34
C LEU A 76 12.32 37.00 -11.19
N GLU A 77 11.55 37.10 -12.28
CA GLU A 77 10.12 36.75 -12.29
C GLU A 77 9.88 35.28 -11.96
N LYS A 78 10.81 34.39 -12.34
CA LYS A 78 10.75 32.95 -12.00
C LYS A 78 10.83 32.72 -10.48
N PHE A 79 11.41 33.66 -9.74
CA PHE A 79 11.53 33.63 -8.28
C PHE A 79 10.36 34.35 -7.58
N GLY A 80 9.29 34.68 -8.31
CA GLY A 80 8.06 35.25 -7.74
C GLY A 80 8.08 36.76 -7.52
N PHE A 81 8.97 37.49 -8.19
CA PHE A 81 9.04 38.95 -8.12
C PHE A 81 8.44 39.59 -9.37
N THR A 82 7.61 40.62 -9.22
CA THR A 82 7.12 41.41 -10.37
C THR A 82 8.19 42.39 -10.83
N GLN A 83 8.17 42.80 -12.10
CA GLN A 83 9.09 43.82 -12.63
C GLN A 83 9.11 45.10 -11.79
N ASN A 84 7.95 45.54 -11.31
CA ASN A 84 7.83 46.71 -10.41
C ASN A 84 8.48 46.48 -9.04
N ALA A 85 8.45 45.26 -8.50
CA ALA A 85 9.14 44.92 -7.25
C ALA A 85 10.67 44.88 -7.46
N ILE A 86 11.12 44.33 -8.60
CA ILE A 86 12.54 44.26 -8.97
C ILE A 86 13.15 45.66 -9.11
N ASN A 87 12.45 46.55 -9.82
CA ASN A 87 12.93 47.91 -10.09
C ASN A 87 13.03 48.77 -8.81
N ARG A 88 12.11 48.59 -7.86
CA ARG A 88 12.06 49.37 -6.61
C ARG A 88 12.98 48.85 -5.51
N SER A 89 13.42 47.59 -5.59
CA SER A 89 14.23 46.96 -4.55
C SER A 89 15.71 47.19 -4.83
N ASN A 90 16.46 47.67 -3.84
CA ASN A 90 17.93 47.77 -3.96
C ASN A 90 18.58 46.38 -4.02
N ASN A 91 18.09 45.45 -3.20
CA ASN A 91 18.58 44.09 -3.07
C ASN A 91 17.40 43.10 -3.07
N ILE A 92 17.63 41.89 -3.56
CA ILE A 92 16.67 40.78 -3.46
C ILE A 92 17.40 39.58 -2.88
N TYR A 93 17.23 39.35 -1.59
CA TYR A 93 17.97 38.31 -0.89
C TYR A 93 17.24 36.96 -0.86
N ILE A 94 18.03 35.90 -1.01
CA ILE A 94 17.68 34.54 -0.61
C ILE A 94 18.62 34.08 0.51
N LEU A 95 18.12 33.24 1.40
CA LEU A 95 18.88 32.61 2.47
C LEU A 95 18.99 31.11 2.25
N SER A 96 20.14 30.54 2.63
CA SER A 96 20.25 29.10 2.86
C SER A 96 19.54 28.73 4.16
N GLU A 97 19.32 27.44 4.41
CA GLU A 97 18.80 26.95 5.70
C GLU A 97 19.60 27.51 6.90
N ARG A 98 20.94 27.57 6.76
CA ARG A 98 21.82 28.16 7.78
C ARG A 98 21.64 29.68 7.91
N GLY A 99 21.42 30.37 6.79
CA GLY A 99 21.11 31.80 6.80
C GLY A 99 19.79 32.08 7.51
N TYR A 100 18.77 31.27 7.24
CA TYR A 100 17.48 31.41 7.90
C TYR A 100 17.59 31.15 9.40
N ALA A 101 18.31 30.10 9.82
CA ALA A 101 18.57 29.84 11.25
C ALA A 101 19.28 31.02 11.96
N LYS A 102 20.15 31.78 11.26
CA LYS A 102 20.73 33.03 11.82
C LYS A 102 19.70 34.15 11.93
N LEU A 103 18.79 34.26 10.96
CA LEU A 103 17.73 35.26 10.96
C LEU A 103 16.72 35.01 12.10
N LEU A 104 16.39 33.75 12.40
CA LEU A 104 15.51 33.41 13.54
C LEU A 104 16.03 34.01 14.85
N LYS A 105 17.35 33.95 15.09
CA LYS A 105 18.02 34.57 16.24
C LYS A 105 17.97 36.10 16.28
N ILE A 106 17.56 36.77 15.19
CA ILE A 106 17.47 38.22 15.06
C ILE A 106 16.01 38.69 15.12
N LEU A 107 15.07 37.87 14.65
CA LEU A 107 13.65 38.18 14.65
C LEU A 107 13.05 38.07 16.05
N GLU A 108 13.40 37.02 16.80
CA GLU A 108 12.95 36.78 18.18
C GLU A 108 11.40 36.85 18.36
N ASP A 109 10.63 36.54 17.32
CA ASP A 109 9.16 36.45 17.37
C ASP A 109 8.67 35.02 17.71
N ASP A 110 7.38 34.86 18.04
CA ASP A 110 6.81 33.58 18.47
C ASP A 110 7.03 32.47 17.40
N ILE A 111 6.87 32.81 16.12
CA ILE A 111 7.09 31.89 15.00
C ILE A 111 8.57 31.50 14.91
N ALA A 112 9.47 32.44 15.17
CA ALA A 112 10.91 32.17 15.20
C ALA A 112 11.28 31.22 16.34
N TRP A 113 10.63 31.31 17.50
CA TRP A 113 10.79 30.36 18.60
C TRP A 113 10.29 28.96 18.24
N GLU A 114 9.09 28.86 17.66
CA GLU A 114 8.52 27.57 17.23
C GLU A 114 9.42 26.87 16.19
N ILE A 115 9.86 27.59 15.16
CA ILE A 115 10.76 27.03 14.13
C ILE A 115 12.13 26.68 14.73
N TYR A 116 12.62 27.48 15.68
CA TYR A 116 13.88 27.19 16.36
C TYR A 116 13.81 25.90 17.17
N ASP A 117 12.72 25.68 17.92
CA ASP A 117 12.48 24.44 18.67
C ASP A 117 12.40 23.24 17.74
N GLU A 118 11.70 23.35 16.60
CA GLU A 118 11.65 22.29 15.59
C GLU A 118 13.05 21.95 15.02
N LEU A 119 13.88 22.96 14.74
CA LEU A 119 15.25 22.76 14.28
C LEU A 119 16.11 22.04 15.33
N VAL A 120 15.93 22.38 16.60
CA VAL A 120 16.64 21.76 17.73
C VAL A 120 16.19 20.32 17.93
N ASP A 121 14.89 20.05 17.91
CA ASP A 121 14.32 18.72 18.03
C ASP A 121 14.75 17.81 16.88
N ASN A 122 14.74 18.34 15.65
CA ASN A 122 15.24 17.62 14.47
C ASN A 122 16.74 17.32 14.59
N TYR A 123 17.55 18.25 15.12
CA TYR A 123 18.97 18.00 15.36
C TYR A 123 19.19 16.88 16.38
N PHE A 124 18.49 16.89 17.52
CA PHE A 124 18.63 15.85 18.54
C PHE A 124 18.09 14.50 18.06
N SER A 125 16.96 14.49 17.36
CA SER A 125 16.39 13.29 16.73
C SER A 125 17.33 12.70 15.68
N MET A 126 17.96 13.54 14.84
CA MET A 126 18.99 13.10 13.89
C MET A 126 20.22 12.56 14.61
N ARG A 127 20.70 13.24 15.66
CA ARG A 127 21.85 12.82 16.45
C ARG A 127 21.59 11.47 17.14
N GLU A 128 20.39 11.29 17.67
CA GLU A 128 19.93 10.03 18.25
C GLU A 128 19.80 8.95 17.19
N SER A 129 19.21 9.24 16.02
CA SER A 129 19.11 8.26 14.93
C SER A 129 20.46 7.90 14.31
N ILE A 130 21.47 8.78 14.32
CA ILE A 130 22.85 8.44 13.96
C ILE A 130 23.45 7.51 15.03
N LYS A 131 23.26 7.86 16.30
CA LYS A 131 23.72 7.04 17.44
C LYS A 131 23.09 5.64 17.42
N LEU A 132 21.77 5.58 17.17
CA LEU A 132 20.99 4.34 17.05
C LEU A 132 21.27 3.62 15.74
N GLY A 133 21.41 4.34 14.62
CA GLY A 133 21.69 3.83 13.28
C GLY A 133 23.08 3.22 13.11
N THR A 134 23.93 3.34 14.12
CA THR A 134 25.18 2.58 14.25
C THR A 134 24.95 1.19 14.89
N THR A 135 23.75 0.89 15.38
CA THR A 135 23.43 -0.39 16.01
C THR A 135 22.98 -1.40 14.96
N GLU A 136 23.76 -2.47 14.77
CA GLU A 136 23.45 -3.62 13.90
C GLU A 136 22.00 -4.11 14.01
N SER A 137 21.38 -4.00 15.18
CA SER A 137 19.97 -4.30 15.44
C SER A 137 18.98 -3.56 14.52
N LEU A 138 19.21 -2.29 14.19
CA LEU A 138 18.29 -1.52 13.32
C LEU A 138 18.50 -1.84 11.83
N LYS A 139 19.73 -2.19 11.42
CA LYS A 139 19.97 -2.71 10.06
C LYS A 139 19.27 -4.05 9.88
N LEU A 140 19.35 -4.94 10.88
CA LEU A 140 18.65 -6.22 10.89
C LEU A 140 17.13 -6.02 10.83
N LYS A 141 16.59 -5.11 11.64
CA LYS A 141 15.15 -4.79 11.62
C LYS A 141 14.70 -4.18 10.28
N ARG A 142 15.54 -3.35 9.65
CA ARG A 142 15.25 -2.79 8.32
C ARG A 142 15.32 -3.86 7.22
N LEU A 143 16.30 -4.76 7.30
CA LEU A 143 16.42 -5.90 6.39
C LEU A 143 15.21 -6.81 6.52
N GLU A 144 14.78 -7.12 7.74
CA GLU A 144 13.57 -7.88 8.05
C GLU A 144 12.32 -7.19 7.44
N ILE A 145 12.14 -5.88 7.65
CA ILE A 145 11.03 -5.13 7.06
C ILE A 145 11.08 -5.17 5.52
N MET A 146 12.27 -5.07 4.92
CA MET A 146 12.44 -5.15 3.47
C MET A 146 12.08 -6.55 2.94
N GLU A 147 12.50 -7.61 3.61
CA GLU A 147 12.16 -8.99 3.26
C GLU A 147 10.65 -9.23 3.37
N VAL A 148 10.01 -8.78 4.45
CA VAL A 148 8.55 -8.88 4.65
C VAL A 148 7.79 -8.12 3.55
N ASN A 149 8.25 -6.92 3.19
CA ASN A 149 7.64 -6.14 2.10
C ASN A 149 7.82 -6.82 0.74
N ALA A 150 8.97 -7.44 0.48
CA ALA A 150 9.21 -8.18 -0.76
C ALA A 150 8.30 -9.42 -0.86
N LYS A 151 8.17 -10.20 0.22
CA LYS A 151 7.23 -11.33 0.31
C LYS A 151 5.79 -10.88 0.07
N THR A 152 5.37 -9.77 0.69
CA THR A 152 4.02 -9.22 0.54
C THR A 152 3.70 -8.81 -0.91
N ARG A 153 4.65 -8.16 -1.59
CA ARG A 153 4.47 -7.80 -3.02
C ARG A 153 4.37 -9.03 -3.91
N ARG A 154 5.21 -10.04 -3.67
CA ARG A 154 5.16 -11.31 -4.41
C ARG A 154 3.83 -12.03 -4.18
N ALA A 155 3.35 -12.05 -2.94
CA ALA A 155 2.05 -12.59 -2.57
C ALA A 155 0.90 -11.88 -3.30
N ASP A 156 0.92 -10.54 -3.35
CA ASP A 156 -0.07 -9.75 -4.09
C ASP A 156 -0.09 -10.06 -5.60
N LEU A 157 1.10 -10.21 -6.22
CA LEU A 157 1.20 -10.62 -7.62
C LEU A 157 0.62 -12.02 -7.87
N LEU A 158 0.96 -12.99 -7.02
CA LEU A 158 0.42 -14.36 -7.12
C LEU A 158 -1.10 -14.36 -6.95
N LEU A 159 -1.64 -13.58 -6.00
CA LEU A 159 -3.08 -13.45 -5.80
C LEU A 159 -3.77 -12.88 -7.06
N LYS A 160 -3.19 -11.84 -7.67
CA LYS A 160 -3.71 -11.27 -8.93
C LYS A 160 -3.71 -12.32 -10.05
N SER A 161 -2.62 -13.05 -10.23
CA SER A 161 -2.55 -14.14 -11.22
C SER A 161 -3.56 -15.27 -10.97
N ALA A 162 -3.86 -15.57 -9.70
CA ALA A 162 -4.92 -16.52 -9.34
C ALA A 162 -6.32 -15.99 -9.70
N LEU A 163 -6.59 -14.70 -9.47
CA LEU A 163 -7.87 -14.09 -9.81
C LEU A 163 -8.12 -14.02 -11.32
N GLU A 164 -7.07 -13.82 -12.12
CA GLU A 164 -7.15 -13.75 -13.59
C GLU A 164 -7.19 -15.13 -14.27
N THR A 165 -6.72 -16.17 -13.59
CA THR A 165 -6.72 -17.54 -14.11
C THR A 165 -8.15 -18.07 -14.26
N SER A 166 -8.47 -18.76 -15.35
CA SER A 166 -9.81 -19.37 -15.55
C SER A 166 -9.92 -20.82 -15.04
N SER A 167 -8.80 -21.49 -14.80
CA SER A 167 -8.75 -22.88 -14.31
C SER A 167 -8.76 -22.93 -12.78
N GLU A 168 -9.81 -23.49 -12.19
CA GLU A 168 -9.91 -23.64 -10.72
C GLU A 168 -8.73 -24.43 -10.13
N SER A 169 -8.24 -25.45 -10.84
CA SER A 169 -7.08 -26.22 -10.38
C SER A 169 -5.80 -25.39 -10.34
N ALA A 170 -5.59 -24.50 -11.32
CA ALA A 170 -4.44 -23.60 -11.32
C ALA A 170 -4.58 -22.51 -10.24
N LYS A 171 -5.79 -22.00 -9.99
CA LYS A 171 -6.05 -21.08 -8.87
C LYS A 171 -5.68 -21.71 -7.53
N GLU A 172 -6.13 -22.93 -7.29
CA GLU A 172 -5.87 -23.67 -6.06
C GLU A 172 -4.37 -23.90 -5.84
N GLN A 173 -3.63 -24.20 -6.91
CA GLN A 173 -2.18 -24.36 -6.85
C GLN A 173 -1.46 -23.05 -6.53
N ILE A 174 -1.85 -21.94 -7.18
CA ILE A 174 -1.29 -20.61 -6.89
C ILE A 174 -1.61 -20.17 -5.45
N LEU A 175 -2.82 -20.46 -4.97
CA LEU A 175 -3.22 -20.18 -3.58
C LEU A 175 -2.44 -21.04 -2.58
N SER A 176 -2.13 -22.29 -2.91
CA SER A 176 -1.27 -23.14 -2.09
C SER A 176 0.16 -22.59 -2.01
N ASP A 177 0.72 -22.14 -3.13
CA ASP A 177 2.07 -21.54 -3.19
C ASP A 177 2.12 -20.21 -2.44
N LEU A 178 1.03 -19.42 -2.50
CA LEU A 178 0.85 -18.19 -1.74
C LEU A 178 0.87 -18.44 -0.22
N VAL A 179 0.12 -19.44 0.25
CA VAL A 179 0.09 -19.80 1.68
C VAL A 179 1.48 -20.24 2.14
N TYR A 180 2.18 -21.05 1.35
CA TYR A 180 3.53 -21.48 1.66
C TYR A 180 4.52 -20.30 1.76
N GLU A 181 4.48 -19.33 0.84
CA GLU A 181 5.37 -18.16 0.87
C GLU A 181 5.14 -17.30 2.14
N LEU A 182 3.91 -17.20 2.62
CA LEU A 182 3.53 -16.38 3.77
C LEU A 182 3.75 -17.06 5.12
N THR A 183 3.44 -18.36 5.23
CA THR A 183 3.46 -19.08 6.51
C THR A 183 4.59 -20.09 6.64
N GLY A 184 5.25 -20.45 5.53
CA GLY A 184 6.21 -21.56 5.47
C GLY A 184 5.56 -22.95 5.55
N GLU A 185 4.23 -23.02 5.71
CA GLU A 185 3.49 -24.27 5.82
C GLU A 185 2.89 -24.66 4.47
N ARG A 186 3.18 -25.87 4.00
CA ARG A 186 2.53 -26.41 2.83
C ARG A 186 1.13 -26.88 3.19
N ARG A 187 0.11 -26.09 2.85
CA ARG A 187 -1.29 -26.45 3.04
C ARG A 187 -1.84 -27.00 1.75
N ILE A 188 -2.22 -28.29 1.75
CA ILE A 188 -2.86 -28.91 0.60
C ILE A 188 -4.25 -28.27 0.46
N PRO A 189 -4.58 -27.66 -0.69
CA PRO A 189 -5.90 -27.09 -0.92
C PRO A 189 -6.94 -28.22 -0.80
N ILE A 190 -7.96 -28.03 0.04
CA ILE A 190 -9.07 -28.96 0.15
C ILE A 190 -9.89 -28.76 -1.14
N MET A 191 -9.66 -29.60 -2.15
CA MET A 191 -10.48 -29.60 -3.36
C MET A 191 -11.95 -29.64 -2.94
N LYS A 192 -12.73 -28.61 -3.30
CA LYS A 192 -14.20 -28.71 -3.24
C LYS A 192 -14.59 -29.78 -4.26
N GLN A 193 -14.80 -31.00 -3.78
CA GLN A 193 -15.29 -32.07 -4.63
C GLN A 193 -16.63 -31.63 -5.23
N LYS A 194 -16.85 -31.90 -6.52
CA LYS A 194 -18.15 -31.65 -7.13
C LYS A 194 -19.22 -32.41 -6.36
N GLU A 195 -20.22 -31.67 -5.93
CA GLU A 195 -21.33 -32.15 -5.12
C GLU A 195 -22.57 -32.29 -6.01
N TYR A 196 -23.22 -33.43 -5.90
CA TYR A 196 -24.44 -33.73 -6.64
C TYR A 196 -25.55 -34.08 -5.66
N THR A 197 -26.72 -33.50 -5.88
CA THR A 197 -27.95 -33.86 -5.19
C THR A 197 -28.52 -35.15 -5.77
N ALA A 198 -29.38 -35.83 -5.01
CA ALA A 198 -30.10 -37.00 -5.50
C ALA A 198 -30.98 -36.68 -6.73
N THR A 199 -31.41 -35.43 -6.88
CA THR A 199 -32.22 -34.96 -8.01
C THR A 199 -31.38 -34.84 -9.27
N GLU A 200 -30.21 -34.21 -9.21
CA GLU A 200 -29.33 -34.07 -10.38
C GLU A 200 -28.87 -35.42 -10.94
N ILE A 201 -28.54 -36.36 -10.05
CA ILE A 201 -28.20 -37.74 -10.46
C ILE A 201 -29.41 -38.45 -11.09
N ALA A 202 -30.61 -38.19 -10.57
CA ALA A 202 -31.82 -38.80 -11.06
C ALA A 202 -32.17 -38.29 -12.46
N ASP A 203 -32.06 -36.98 -12.69
CA ASP A 203 -32.26 -36.35 -13.99
C ASP A 203 -31.25 -36.87 -15.03
N GLU A 204 -29.97 -37.00 -14.64
CA GLU A 204 -28.93 -37.54 -15.52
C GLU A 204 -29.18 -39.01 -15.92
N LEU A 205 -29.71 -39.81 -15.01
CA LEU A 205 -30.00 -41.23 -15.23
C LEU A 205 -31.41 -41.50 -15.78
N GLY A 206 -32.26 -40.47 -15.91
CA GLY A 206 -33.67 -40.61 -16.29
C GLY A 206 -34.50 -41.41 -15.28
N ILE A 207 -34.17 -41.33 -13.99
CA ILE A 207 -34.86 -42.03 -12.88
C ILE A 207 -35.42 -41.04 -11.86
N THR A 208 -36.02 -41.53 -10.78
CA THR A 208 -36.48 -40.68 -9.66
C THR A 208 -35.41 -40.54 -8.58
N SER A 209 -35.40 -39.39 -7.88
CA SER A 209 -34.48 -39.16 -6.74
C SER A 209 -34.65 -40.18 -5.61
N ILE A 210 -35.86 -40.75 -5.46
CA ILE A 210 -36.15 -41.85 -4.54
C ILE A 210 -35.38 -43.12 -4.95
N MET A 211 -35.31 -43.42 -6.25
CA MET A 211 -34.59 -44.57 -6.78
C MET A 211 -33.07 -44.43 -6.56
N VAL A 212 -32.52 -43.23 -6.74
CA VAL A 212 -31.12 -42.91 -6.38
C VAL A 212 -30.87 -43.18 -4.90
N GLY A 213 -31.77 -42.75 -4.02
CA GLY A 213 -31.71 -43.03 -2.58
C GLY A 213 -31.74 -44.52 -2.23
N ARG A 214 -32.55 -45.31 -2.93
CA ARG A 214 -32.62 -46.77 -2.75
C ARG A 214 -31.32 -47.46 -3.17
N ILE A 215 -30.74 -47.10 -4.32
CA ILE A 215 -29.46 -47.65 -4.80
C ILE A 215 -28.34 -47.30 -3.81
N CYS A 216 -28.32 -46.05 -3.33
CA CYS A 216 -27.36 -45.58 -2.34
C CYS A 216 -27.42 -46.36 -1.02
N ASN A 217 -28.63 -46.63 -0.51
CA ASN A 217 -28.80 -47.45 0.69
C ASN A 217 -28.41 -48.92 0.44
N LYS A 218 -28.72 -49.49 -0.73
CA LYS A 218 -28.35 -50.87 -1.10
C LYS A 218 -26.83 -51.08 -1.14
N LEU A 219 -26.11 -50.08 -1.62
CA LEU A 219 -24.65 -50.07 -1.71
C LEU A 219 -23.97 -49.63 -0.40
N SER A 220 -24.74 -49.29 0.65
CA SER A 220 -24.25 -48.78 1.92
C SER A 220 -23.25 -47.61 1.77
N LEU A 221 -23.53 -46.68 0.85
CA LEU A 221 -22.60 -45.57 0.53
C LEU A 221 -22.62 -44.44 1.56
N LYS A 222 -23.63 -44.39 2.45
CA LYS A 222 -23.80 -43.30 3.42
C LYS A 222 -22.87 -43.47 4.62
N ALA A 223 -22.28 -42.36 5.07
CA ALA A 223 -21.54 -42.31 6.33
C ALA A 223 -22.49 -42.22 7.53
N GLU A 224 -21.98 -42.48 8.73
CA GLU A 224 -22.69 -42.22 9.99
C GLU A 224 -23.07 -40.73 10.11
N LYS A 225 -24.23 -40.47 10.74
CA LYS A 225 -24.75 -39.10 10.93
C LYS A 225 -24.26 -38.52 12.25
N PRO A 226 -23.70 -37.30 12.29
CA PRO A 226 -23.23 -36.46 11.18
C PRO A 226 -21.82 -36.87 10.71
N GLY A 227 -21.56 -36.80 9.39
CA GLY A 227 -20.28 -37.25 8.84
C GLY A 227 -20.17 -37.18 7.31
N GLN A 228 -18.99 -37.49 6.81
CA GLN A 228 -18.66 -37.59 5.39
C GLN A 228 -17.77 -38.81 5.12
N ASN A 229 -17.80 -39.32 3.91
CA ASN A 229 -16.87 -40.35 3.42
C ASN A 229 -16.52 -40.06 1.94
N LYS A 230 -15.78 -40.95 1.29
CA LYS A 230 -15.38 -40.79 -0.12
C LYS A 230 -16.54 -40.73 -1.13
N TYR A 231 -17.76 -41.14 -0.75
CA TYR A 231 -18.94 -41.17 -1.63
C TYR A 231 -19.87 -39.98 -1.44
N GLY A 232 -19.73 -39.20 -0.36
CA GLY A 232 -20.59 -38.06 -0.08
C GLY A 232 -20.53 -37.56 1.36
N ARG A 233 -21.41 -36.61 1.68
CA ARG A 233 -21.54 -36.01 3.02
C ARG A 233 -22.99 -35.70 3.40
N TRP A 234 -23.26 -35.61 4.70
CA TRP A 234 -24.51 -35.04 5.20
C TRP A 234 -24.48 -33.50 5.11
N ALA A 235 -25.56 -32.92 4.60
CA ALA A 235 -25.78 -31.47 4.52
C ALA A 235 -27.20 -31.14 4.98
N ASN A 236 -27.40 -29.98 5.61
CA ASN A 236 -28.74 -29.52 5.95
C ASN A 236 -29.40 -28.90 4.71
N GLY A 237 -30.51 -29.48 4.26
CA GLY A 237 -31.33 -28.95 3.18
C GLY A 237 -32.66 -28.43 3.70
N LYS A 238 -33.26 -27.44 3.01
CA LYS A 238 -34.61 -26.99 3.36
C LYS A 238 -35.66 -28.06 3.06
N SER A 239 -36.61 -28.24 3.97
CA SER A 239 -37.78 -29.08 3.71
C SER A 239 -38.69 -28.41 2.68
N LYS A 240 -39.25 -29.21 1.75
CA LYS A 240 -40.14 -28.74 0.69
C LYS A 240 -41.44 -28.09 1.22
N TYR A 241 -41.85 -28.42 2.45
CA TYR A 241 -43.13 -28.01 3.03
C TYR A 241 -43.01 -27.43 4.45
N SER A 242 -41.80 -27.14 4.92
CA SER A 242 -41.57 -26.66 6.29
C SER A 242 -40.32 -25.78 6.36
N SER A 243 -40.31 -24.82 7.28
CA SER A 243 -39.13 -24.02 7.62
C SER A 243 -38.02 -24.84 8.29
N LYS A 244 -38.28 -26.10 8.67
CA LYS A 244 -37.29 -26.99 9.27
C LYS A 244 -36.22 -27.42 8.26
N GLU A 245 -34.96 -27.37 8.69
CA GLU A 245 -33.84 -27.99 7.99
C GLU A 245 -33.82 -29.50 8.25
N VAL A 246 -33.65 -30.28 7.19
CA VAL A 246 -33.61 -31.74 7.24
C VAL A 246 -32.27 -32.23 6.69
N PRO A 247 -31.57 -33.17 7.37
CA PRO A 247 -30.32 -33.73 6.86
C PRO A 247 -30.53 -34.49 5.55
N GLN A 248 -29.90 -34.03 4.48
CA GLN A 248 -29.86 -34.63 3.15
C GLN A 248 -28.45 -35.15 2.85
N TRP A 249 -28.37 -36.24 2.09
CA TRP A 249 -27.09 -36.78 1.65
C TRP A 249 -26.72 -36.19 0.29
N ILE A 250 -25.55 -35.58 0.22
CA ILE A 250 -24.97 -35.02 -1.00
C ILE A 250 -23.86 -35.96 -1.47
N TYR A 251 -23.83 -36.23 -2.77
CA TYR A 251 -22.94 -37.21 -3.38
C TYR A 251 -21.69 -36.54 -3.95
N PHE A 252 -20.56 -37.20 -3.78
CA PHE A 252 -19.33 -36.87 -4.52
C PHE A 252 -19.24 -37.70 -5.80
N GLU A 253 -18.33 -37.33 -6.70
CA GLU A 253 -18.15 -38.00 -8.00
C GLU A 253 -18.02 -39.53 -7.87
N GLU A 254 -17.25 -40.04 -6.91
CA GLU A 254 -17.13 -41.49 -6.69
C GLU A 254 -18.47 -42.16 -6.33
N GLY A 255 -19.31 -41.47 -5.55
CA GLY A 255 -20.65 -41.93 -5.19
C GLY A 255 -21.58 -41.96 -6.40
N VAL A 256 -21.52 -40.94 -7.25
CA VAL A 256 -22.27 -40.89 -8.52
C VAL A 256 -21.86 -42.04 -9.42
N GLN A 257 -20.56 -42.28 -9.59
CA GLN A 257 -20.05 -43.38 -10.42
C GLN A 257 -20.47 -44.75 -9.88
N ALA A 258 -20.49 -44.95 -8.56
CA ALA A 258 -20.97 -46.18 -7.95
C ALA A 258 -22.46 -46.43 -8.26
N ILE A 259 -23.29 -45.39 -8.18
CA ILE A 259 -24.72 -45.46 -8.52
C ILE A 259 -24.92 -45.76 -10.01
N LYS A 260 -24.20 -45.07 -10.90
CA LYS A 260 -24.25 -45.30 -12.36
C LYS A 260 -23.90 -46.74 -12.72
N ARG A 261 -22.83 -47.29 -12.13
CA ARG A 261 -22.41 -48.69 -12.35
C ARG A 261 -23.48 -49.69 -11.91
N GLU A 262 -24.08 -49.49 -10.73
CA GLU A 262 -25.11 -50.39 -10.22
C GLU A 262 -26.40 -50.30 -11.04
N PHE A 263 -26.79 -49.09 -11.47
CA PHE A 263 -27.91 -48.90 -12.38
C PHE A 263 -27.72 -49.63 -13.71
N LEU A 264 -26.54 -49.51 -14.33
CA LEU A 264 -26.21 -50.23 -15.57
C LEU A 264 -26.21 -51.75 -15.39
N LYS A 265 -25.74 -52.26 -14.24
CA LYS A 265 -25.82 -53.70 -13.91
C LYS A 265 -27.26 -54.18 -13.79
N GLN A 266 -28.14 -53.38 -13.18
CA GLN A 266 -29.55 -53.73 -13.05
C GLN A 266 -30.27 -53.70 -14.41
N LYS A 267 -29.96 -52.73 -15.27
CA LYS A 267 -30.49 -52.66 -16.64
C LYS A 267 -30.07 -53.88 -17.48
N LYS A 268 -28.81 -54.32 -17.38
CA LYS A 268 -28.32 -55.54 -18.05
C LYS A 268 -28.95 -56.84 -17.52
N LYS A 269 -29.29 -56.90 -16.22
CA LYS A 269 -30.02 -58.05 -15.64
C LYS A 269 -31.50 -58.11 -16.01
N VAL A 270 -32.08 -57.02 -16.52
CA VAL A 270 -33.47 -56.96 -17.01
C VAL A 270 -33.55 -57.21 -18.53
N GLN A 271 -32.44 -57.11 -19.27
CA GLN A 271 -32.30 -57.52 -20.68
C GLN A 271 -31.38 -58.76 -20.92
N PRO A 272 -31.53 -59.90 -20.23
CA PRO A 272 -31.00 -61.16 -20.71
C PRO A 272 -32.11 -61.90 -21.47
N ASN A 273 -32.15 -61.68 -22.79
CA ASN A 273 -32.65 -62.55 -23.86
C ASN A 273 -33.26 -61.71 -25.00
N GLU A 274 -32.41 -61.30 -25.93
CA GLU A 274 -32.67 -61.51 -27.36
C GLU A 274 -31.54 -62.38 -27.91
#